data_AF-A0A1Y5U0I9-F1
#
_entry.id   AF-A0A1Y5U0I9-F1
#
_cell.length_a   1.000
_cell.length_b   1.000
_cell.length_c   1.000
_cell.angle_alpha   90.00
_cell.angle_beta   90.00
_cell.angle_gamma   90.00
#
_symmetry.space_group_name_H-M   'P 1'
#
loop_
_entity.id
_entity.type
_entity.pdbx_description
1 polymer ?
#
loop_
_entity_poly.entity_id
_entity_poly.type
_entity_poly.pdbx_seq_one_letter_code
_entity_poly.pdbx_strand_id
1 'polypeptide(L)'
;MPEFTKIEMQQELQTILLFEADHILLGRGEEAAEKFIGFSCGADGEYLHMDPERVDLACFPIAGSFERGYDFAFTPSVLCGLGEHEVQDLIVFMLGTPRAGGVSSGAELHRFMTPGGYCQTVADAVMARWKLEWEEGGSDFTTRELALLANMTEGAVRNALAGKGAASLTAIPGSKPVAVAFDEARRWLSGRRGFRATPHRPGQDPVLRERLSGLTDAVELGRIVRALRSETQSDEPGTLSDWPAADVEAWFTGQYVFDQQKAAELAKALDLDIPLFVGKALELSLRRDR
;
A
#
# COMPACT_ATOMS: atom_id res chain seq x y z
N MET A 1 4.33 3.01 12.99
CA MET A 1 3.21 2.17 12.56
C MET A 1 1.97 3.01 12.70
N PRO A 2 1.06 2.96 11.72
CA PRO A 2 -0.20 3.68 11.79
C PRO A 2 -0.92 3.34 13.10
N GLU A 3 -1.72 4.29 13.60
CA GLU A 3 -2.55 4.11 14.80
C GLU A 3 -3.76 3.20 14.56
N PHE A 4 -3.90 2.65 13.34
CA PHE A 4 -4.99 1.79 12.90
C PHE A 4 -4.48 0.62 12.06
N THR A 5 -5.26 -0.45 12.05
CA THR A 5 -5.00 -1.71 11.35
C THR A 5 -5.60 -1.70 9.94
N LYS A 6 -5.14 -2.64 9.10
CA LYS A 6 -5.75 -2.85 7.78
C LYS A 6 -7.23 -3.22 7.87
N ILE A 7 -7.63 -3.97 8.90
CA ILE A 7 -9.03 -4.37 9.13
C ILE A 7 -9.90 -3.14 9.41
N GLU A 8 -9.46 -2.23 10.27
CA GLU A 8 -10.21 -1.00 10.56
C GLU A 8 -10.38 -0.12 9.32
N MET A 9 -9.38 -0.08 8.44
CA MET A 9 -9.46 0.62 7.18
C MET A 9 -10.42 -0.05 6.18
N GLN A 10 -10.43 -1.38 6.10
CA GLN A 10 -11.42 -2.13 5.31
C GLN A 10 -12.85 -1.90 5.81
N GLN A 11 -13.07 -1.90 7.13
CA GLN A 11 -14.37 -1.60 7.72
C GLN A 11 -14.81 -0.17 7.39
N GLU A 12 -13.91 0.81 7.43
CA GLU A 12 -14.22 2.17 7.00
C GLU A 12 -14.57 2.23 5.51
N LEU A 13 -13.89 1.48 4.65
CA LEU A 13 -14.20 1.38 3.23
C LEU A 13 -15.59 0.77 2.98
N GLN A 14 -15.97 -0.26 3.72
CA GLN A 14 -17.33 -0.82 3.66
C GLN A 14 -18.39 0.22 4.01
N THR A 15 -18.16 1.02 5.06
CA THR A 15 -19.04 2.15 5.40
C THR A 15 -19.13 3.17 4.27
N ILE A 16 -18.01 3.54 3.64
CA ILE A 16 -18.00 4.45 2.48
C ILE A 16 -18.90 3.91 1.37
N LEU A 17 -18.79 2.62 1.03
CA LEU A 17 -19.56 1.99 -0.03
C LEU A 17 -21.08 1.96 0.27
N LEU A 18 -21.47 1.81 1.54
CA LEU A 18 -22.88 1.95 1.95
C LEU A 18 -23.40 3.37 1.70
N PHE A 19 -22.60 4.39 2.00
CA PHE A 19 -22.96 5.79 1.73
C PHE A 19 -23.07 6.08 0.22
N GLU A 20 -22.21 5.50 -0.60
CA GLU A 20 -22.31 5.58 -2.06
C GLU A 20 -23.56 4.88 -2.58
N ALA A 21 -23.92 3.73 -2.01
CA ALA A 21 -25.17 3.03 -2.34
C ALA A 21 -26.39 3.89 -2.02
N ASP A 22 -26.40 4.61 -0.90
CA ASP A 22 -27.46 5.57 -0.58
C ASP A 22 -27.55 6.74 -1.55
N HIS A 23 -26.41 7.25 -2.03
CA HIS A 23 -26.42 8.29 -3.06
C HIS A 23 -27.03 7.78 -4.36
N ILE A 24 -26.74 6.54 -4.75
CA ILE A 24 -27.37 5.88 -5.91
C ILE A 24 -28.87 5.67 -5.66
N LEU A 25 -29.26 5.26 -4.45
CA LEU A 25 -30.65 5.08 -4.06
C LEU A 25 -31.44 6.38 -4.25
N LEU A 26 -30.90 7.51 -3.77
CA LEU A 26 -31.53 8.83 -3.92
C LEU A 26 -31.59 9.31 -5.38
N GLY A 27 -30.54 9.04 -6.16
CA GLY A 27 -30.45 9.53 -7.54
C GLY A 27 -31.16 8.65 -8.58
N ARG A 28 -31.19 7.34 -8.36
CA ARG A 28 -31.58 6.33 -9.37
C ARG A 28 -32.57 5.28 -8.87
N GLY A 29 -32.77 5.16 -7.56
CA GLY A 29 -33.72 4.23 -6.94
C GLY A 29 -33.09 2.92 -6.48
N GLU A 30 -33.91 2.12 -5.80
CA GLU A 30 -33.50 0.92 -5.04
C GLU A 30 -32.81 -0.15 -5.90
N GLU A 31 -33.37 -0.47 -7.07
CA GLU A 31 -32.82 -1.49 -7.96
C GLU A 31 -31.37 -1.20 -8.37
N ALA A 32 -31.04 0.07 -8.63
CA ALA A 32 -29.69 0.47 -9.02
C ALA A 32 -28.70 0.39 -7.85
N ALA A 33 -29.14 0.79 -6.66
CA ALA A 33 -28.33 0.72 -5.45
C ALA A 33 -28.09 -0.73 -5.02
N GLU A 34 -29.12 -1.58 -5.05
CA GLU A 34 -28.99 -3.02 -4.76
C GLU A 34 -28.04 -3.70 -5.75
N LYS A 35 -28.13 -3.37 -7.04
CA LYS A 35 -27.21 -3.91 -8.05
C LYS A 35 -25.76 -3.47 -7.82
N PHE A 36 -25.56 -2.25 -7.30
CA PHE A 36 -24.23 -1.73 -6.97
C PHE A 36 -23.64 -2.43 -5.73
N ILE A 37 -24.39 -2.49 -4.64
CA ILE A 37 -23.89 -2.97 -3.34
C ILE A 37 -24.00 -4.49 -3.15
N GLY A 38 -24.87 -5.13 -3.92
CA GLY A 38 -25.06 -6.59 -3.95
C GLY A 38 -26.16 -7.12 -3.02
N PHE A 39 -26.94 -6.26 -2.36
CA PHE A 39 -28.06 -6.68 -1.50
C PHE A 39 -29.10 -5.55 -1.33
N SER A 40 -30.33 -5.90 -0.96
CA SER A 40 -31.40 -4.93 -0.67
C SER A 40 -31.25 -4.29 0.73
N CYS A 41 -31.60 -2.99 0.84
CA CYS A 41 -31.72 -2.25 2.11
C CYS A 41 -32.98 -2.64 2.92
N GLY A 42 -33.88 -3.47 2.37
CA GLY A 42 -35.01 -4.02 3.10
C GLY A 42 -35.97 -2.95 3.64
N ALA A 43 -36.52 -3.21 4.84
CA ALA A 43 -37.51 -2.33 5.46
C ALA A 43 -36.94 -1.01 6.00
N ASP A 44 -35.63 -0.94 6.21
CA ASP A 44 -34.97 0.25 6.76
C ASP A 44 -34.88 1.37 5.72
N GLY A 45 -34.91 1.02 4.43
CA GLY A 45 -34.99 1.98 3.33
C GLY A 45 -33.72 2.79 3.06
N GLU A 46 -32.65 2.59 3.82
CA GLU A 46 -31.33 3.22 3.62
C GLU A 46 -30.19 2.22 3.93
N TYR A 47 -29.10 2.28 3.17
CA TYR A 47 -27.93 1.42 3.26
C TYR A 47 -26.97 1.84 4.38
N LEU A 48 -26.89 3.12 4.74
CA LEU A 48 -25.98 3.61 5.79
C LEU A 48 -26.26 2.99 7.17
N HIS A 49 -27.47 2.46 7.39
CA HIS A 49 -27.86 1.77 8.63
C HIS A 49 -27.53 0.27 8.61
N MET A 50 -27.06 -0.25 7.48
CA MET A 50 -26.69 -1.65 7.34
C MET A 50 -25.34 -1.92 7.99
N ASP A 51 -25.15 -3.16 8.43
CA ASP A 51 -23.85 -3.63 8.93
C ASP A 51 -22.79 -3.57 7.81
N PRO A 52 -21.68 -2.81 7.97
CA PRO A 52 -20.60 -2.74 7.00
C PRO A 52 -20.05 -4.12 6.60
N GLU A 53 -20.05 -5.11 7.51
CA GLU A 53 -19.54 -6.45 7.21
C GLU A 53 -20.35 -7.20 6.14
N ARG A 54 -21.56 -6.72 5.80
CA ARG A 54 -22.35 -7.25 4.68
C ARG A 54 -21.78 -6.89 3.31
N VAL A 55 -20.95 -5.86 3.22
CA VAL A 55 -20.35 -5.42 1.96
C VAL A 55 -19.19 -6.34 1.60
N ASP A 56 -19.35 -7.10 0.52
CA ASP A 56 -18.28 -7.93 -0.04
C ASP A 56 -17.28 -7.05 -0.81
N LEU A 57 -16.17 -6.72 -0.16
CA LEU A 57 -15.09 -5.91 -0.74
C LEU A 57 -14.47 -6.55 -1.99
N ALA A 58 -14.59 -7.87 -2.20
CA ALA A 58 -14.07 -8.52 -3.41
C ALA A 58 -14.80 -8.08 -4.69
N CYS A 59 -16.01 -7.55 -4.57
CA CYS A 59 -16.77 -6.98 -5.69
C CYS A 59 -16.27 -5.59 -6.12
N PHE A 60 -15.40 -4.94 -5.33
CA PHE A 60 -14.95 -3.56 -5.54
C PHE A 60 -13.44 -3.50 -5.77
N PRO A 61 -12.96 -3.31 -7.02
CA PRO A 61 -11.53 -3.29 -7.34
C PRO A 61 -10.71 -2.31 -6.50
N ILE A 62 -11.31 -1.18 -6.09
CA ILE A 62 -10.68 -0.18 -5.24
C ILE A 62 -10.24 -0.73 -3.87
N ALA A 63 -10.92 -1.75 -3.34
CA ALA A 63 -10.54 -2.38 -2.08
C ALA A 63 -9.15 -3.01 -2.17
N GLY A 64 -8.84 -3.69 -3.28
CA GLY A 64 -7.51 -4.21 -3.54
C GLY A 64 -6.44 -3.11 -3.62
N SER A 65 -6.78 -1.96 -4.21
CA SER A 65 -5.88 -0.79 -4.25
C SER A 65 -5.62 -0.22 -2.86
N PHE A 66 -6.64 -0.15 -1.99
CA PHE A 66 -6.47 0.29 -0.61
C PHE A 66 -5.60 -0.66 0.22
N GLU A 67 -5.77 -1.97 0.05
CA GLU A 67 -4.94 -2.96 0.73
C GLU A 67 -3.47 -2.86 0.33
N ARG A 68 -3.18 -2.78 -0.98
CA ARG A 68 -1.83 -2.58 -1.50
C ARG A 68 -1.27 -1.22 -1.07
N GLY A 69 -2.09 -0.18 -1.12
CA GLY A 69 -1.74 1.17 -0.68
C GLY A 69 -1.37 1.23 0.80
N TYR A 70 -2.09 0.51 1.67
CA TYR A 70 -1.76 0.40 3.09
C TYR A 70 -0.37 -0.21 3.28
N ASP A 71 -0.08 -1.32 2.59
CA ASP A 71 1.21 -1.99 2.70
C ASP A 71 2.34 -1.12 2.14
N PHE A 72 2.13 -0.48 0.99
CA PHE A 72 3.07 0.46 0.39
C PHE A 72 3.44 1.62 1.35
N ALA A 73 2.43 2.24 1.96
CA ALA A 73 2.61 3.40 2.82
C ALA A 73 3.20 3.06 4.21
N PHE A 74 2.87 1.91 4.80
CA PHE A 74 3.19 1.62 6.20
C PHE A 74 4.14 0.45 6.43
N THR A 75 4.30 -0.40 5.42
CA THR A 75 5.17 -1.59 5.43
C THR A 75 6.06 -1.59 4.18
N PRO A 76 6.90 -0.54 4.01
CA PRO A 76 7.69 -0.38 2.80
C PRO A 76 8.60 -1.58 2.57
N SER A 77 8.57 -2.08 1.35
CA SER A 77 9.27 -3.28 0.92
C SER A 77 9.50 -3.18 -0.59
N VAL A 78 10.55 -3.82 -1.10
CA VAL A 78 10.79 -3.96 -2.54
C VAL A 78 9.69 -4.77 -3.25
N LEU A 79 8.85 -5.50 -2.48
CA LEU A 79 7.68 -6.20 -3.01
C LEU A 79 6.43 -5.35 -3.09
N CYS A 80 6.41 -4.21 -2.40
CA CYS A 80 5.26 -3.33 -2.33
C CYS A 80 5.48 -2.19 -3.33
N GLY A 81 5.18 -2.44 -4.61
CA GLY A 81 5.09 -1.38 -5.62
C GLY A 81 3.64 -0.91 -5.78
N LEU A 82 3.47 0.36 -6.14
CA LEU A 82 2.17 0.90 -6.55
C LEU A 82 2.36 1.79 -7.79
N GLY A 83 1.58 1.53 -8.84
CA GLY A 83 1.65 2.33 -10.06
C GLY A 83 1.01 3.72 -9.89
N GLU A 84 1.42 4.70 -10.69
CA GLU A 84 0.84 6.06 -10.66
C GLU A 84 -0.70 6.04 -10.79
N HIS A 85 -1.23 5.20 -11.68
CA HIS A 85 -2.67 5.06 -11.88
C HIS A 85 -3.40 4.61 -10.61
N GLU A 86 -2.85 3.64 -9.86
CA GLU A 86 -3.45 3.18 -8.59
C GLU A 86 -3.37 4.27 -7.52
N VAL A 87 -2.28 5.03 -7.47
CA VAL A 87 -2.14 6.18 -6.57
C VAL A 87 -3.22 7.22 -6.87
N GLN A 88 -3.43 7.53 -8.16
CA GLN A 88 -4.47 8.46 -8.60
C GLN A 88 -5.87 7.93 -8.28
N ASP A 89 -6.14 6.64 -8.50
CA ASP A 89 -7.43 6.02 -8.20
C ASP A 89 -7.79 6.17 -6.71
N LEU A 90 -6.84 5.96 -5.80
CA LEU A 90 -7.08 6.15 -4.36
C LEU A 90 -7.44 7.59 -4.01
N ILE A 91 -6.73 8.56 -4.60
CA ILE A 91 -6.99 9.98 -4.36
C ILE A 91 -8.34 10.40 -4.95
N VAL A 92 -8.62 10.02 -6.19
CA VAL A 92 -9.87 10.33 -6.88
C VAL A 92 -11.06 9.69 -6.16
N PHE A 93 -10.92 8.43 -5.72
CA PHE A 93 -11.95 7.75 -4.94
C PHE A 93 -12.26 8.53 -3.66
N MET A 94 -11.24 8.89 -2.87
CA MET A 94 -11.45 9.64 -1.62
C MET A 94 -12.02 11.06 -1.84
N LEU A 95 -11.69 11.71 -2.96
CA LEU A 95 -12.28 12.99 -3.35
C LEU A 95 -13.75 12.85 -3.77
N GLY A 96 -14.11 11.73 -4.38
CA GLY A 96 -15.47 11.39 -4.79
C GLY A 96 -16.36 10.88 -3.65
N THR A 97 -15.77 10.41 -2.55
CA THR A 97 -16.50 9.87 -1.40
C THR A 97 -17.53 10.86 -0.85
N PRO A 98 -18.82 10.49 -0.77
CA PRO A 98 -19.87 11.30 -0.17
C PRO A 98 -19.54 11.78 1.26
N ARG A 99 -19.57 13.09 1.50
CA ARG A 99 -19.32 13.67 2.85
C ARG A 99 -20.60 14.01 3.62
N ALA A 100 -21.74 13.62 3.07
CA ALA A 100 -23.06 13.71 3.69
C ALA A 100 -23.84 12.44 3.29
N GLY A 101 -24.54 11.82 4.23
CA GLY A 101 -25.34 10.62 3.95
C GLY A 101 -26.76 10.92 3.47
N GLY A 102 -27.62 9.91 3.59
CA GLY A 102 -29.01 9.88 3.13
C GLY A 102 -29.96 10.88 3.81
N VAL A 103 -31.25 10.75 3.50
CA VAL A 103 -32.30 11.70 3.91
C VAL A 103 -32.45 11.73 5.44
N SER A 104 -32.18 10.62 6.12
CA SER A 104 -32.17 10.52 7.59
C SER A 104 -30.89 11.04 8.25
N SER A 105 -29.78 11.08 7.52
CA SER A 105 -28.44 11.11 8.13
C SER A 105 -27.94 12.51 8.48
N GLY A 106 -28.82 13.51 8.51
CA GLY A 106 -28.50 14.95 8.50
C GLY A 106 -27.60 15.49 9.62
N ALA A 107 -27.02 14.63 10.46
CA ALA A 107 -26.04 14.99 11.48
C ALA A 107 -24.98 13.89 11.78
N GLU A 108 -25.00 12.73 11.12
CA GLU A 108 -24.02 11.68 11.42
C GLU A 108 -22.66 12.00 10.81
N LEU A 109 -21.68 12.28 11.68
CA LEU A 109 -20.29 12.48 11.29
C LEU A 109 -19.52 11.17 11.45
N HIS A 110 -19.25 10.53 10.31
CA HIS A 110 -18.41 9.33 10.26
C HIS A 110 -16.93 9.70 10.14
N ARG A 111 -16.04 8.82 10.63
CA ARG A 111 -14.60 9.07 10.66
C ARG A 111 -14.03 9.41 9.28
N PHE A 112 -14.45 8.66 8.25
CA PHE A 112 -14.00 8.87 6.87
C PHE A 112 -14.32 10.26 6.34
N MET A 113 -15.33 10.95 6.90
CA MET A 113 -15.70 12.31 6.51
C MET A 113 -14.68 13.37 6.99
N THR A 114 -13.83 13.00 7.94
CA THR A 114 -12.76 13.86 8.45
C THR A 114 -11.44 13.61 7.72
N PRO A 115 -10.49 14.56 7.76
CA PRO A 115 -9.13 14.27 7.33
C PRO A 115 -8.49 13.13 8.12
N GLY A 116 -8.98 12.76 9.31
CA GLY A 116 -8.47 11.62 10.09
C GLY A 116 -9.02 10.25 9.70
N GLY A 117 -9.83 10.17 8.63
CA GLY A 117 -10.30 8.92 8.03
C GLY A 117 -9.17 7.93 7.79
N TYR A 118 -9.39 6.65 8.07
CA TYR A 118 -8.42 5.59 7.78
C TYR A 118 -8.13 5.47 6.28
N CYS A 119 -9.15 5.45 5.43
CA CYS A 119 -9.00 5.43 3.97
C CYS A 119 -8.34 6.71 3.46
N GLN A 120 -8.75 7.89 3.96
CA GLN A 120 -8.08 9.16 3.61
C GLN A 120 -6.61 9.14 4.01
N THR A 121 -6.30 8.62 5.20
CA THR A 121 -4.94 8.53 5.72
C THR A 121 -4.07 7.60 4.86
N VAL A 122 -4.62 6.47 4.40
CA VAL A 122 -3.94 5.59 3.43
C VAL A 122 -3.69 6.34 2.13
N ALA A 123 -4.71 6.94 1.52
CA ALA A 123 -4.58 7.61 0.23
C ALA A 123 -3.53 8.74 0.27
N ASP A 124 -3.56 9.57 1.31
CA ASP A 124 -2.59 10.65 1.49
C ASP A 124 -1.17 10.13 1.75
N ALA A 125 -1.02 9.06 2.54
CA ALA A 125 0.27 8.47 2.83
C ALA A 125 0.88 7.76 1.61
N VAL A 126 0.04 7.12 0.79
CA VAL A 126 0.42 6.55 -0.51
C VAL A 126 0.93 7.63 -1.44
N MET A 127 0.19 8.72 -1.62
CA MET A 127 0.61 9.85 -2.45
C MET A 127 1.94 10.44 -1.95
N ALA A 128 2.06 10.67 -0.64
CA ALA A 128 3.29 11.18 -0.04
C ALA A 128 4.49 10.26 -0.30
N ARG A 129 4.31 8.94 -0.17
CA ARG A 129 5.38 7.97 -0.42
C ARG A 129 5.73 7.91 -1.91
N TRP A 130 4.72 7.89 -2.78
CA TRP A 130 4.94 7.84 -4.22
C TRP A 130 5.73 9.06 -4.72
N LYS A 131 5.39 10.28 -4.26
CA LYS A 131 6.18 11.50 -4.51
C LYS A 131 7.64 11.34 -4.10
N LEU A 132 7.90 10.69 -2.96
CA LEU A 132 9.25 10.52 -2.42
C LEU A 132 10.09 9.52 -3.24
N GLU A 133 9.46 8.49 -3.80
CA GLU A 133 10.14 7.38 -4.49
C GLU A 133 10.27 7.60 -6.00
N TRP A 134 9.28 8.24 -6.63
CA TRP A 134 9.16 8.23 -8.10
C TRP A 134 9.27 9.60 -8.75
N GLU A 135 8.99 10.69 -8.04
CA GLU A 135 9.09 12.06 -8.56
C GLU A 135 10.36 12.75 -8.07
N GLU A 136 11.54 12.18 -8.40
CA GLU A 136 12.83 12.76 -8.01
C GLU A 136 12.91 14.25 -8.42
N GLY A 137 12.85 15.13 -7.41
CA GLY A 137 13.02 16.59 -7.56
C GLY A 137 11.81 17.37 -8.07
N GLY A 138 10.64 16.74 -8.29
CA GLY A 138 9.48 17.40 -8.88
C GLY A 138 8.40 17.88 -7.90
N SER A 139 8.32 17.27 -6.71
CA SER A 139 7.14 17.41 -5.84
C SER A 139 7.41 18.11 -4.51
N ASP A 140 6.47 18.96 -4.13
CA ASP A 140 6.43 19.60 -2.82
C ASP A 140 5.61 18.79 -1.81
N PHE A 141 6.03 18.86 -0.55
CA PHE A 141 5.41 18.16 0.58
C PHE A 141 4.70 19.13 1.51
N THR A 142 3.46 18.80 1.83
CA THR A 142 2.65 19.47 2.85
C THR A 142 3.05 19.00 4.26
N THR A 143 2.63 19.77 5.27
CA THR A 143 2.81 19.39 6.68
C THR A 143 2.21 18.02 7.00
N ARG A 144 1.06 17.69 6.38
CA ARG A 144 0.34 16.44 6.58
C ARG A 144 1.08 15.25 5.98
N GLU A 145 1.55 15.37 4.75
CA GLU A 145 2.33 14.31 4.09
C GLU A 145 3.61 13.98 4.88
N LEU A 146 4.33 15.01 5.36
CA LEU A 146 5.52 14.80 6.20
C LEU A 146 5.18 14.14 7.55
N ALA A 147 4.04 14.49 8.15
CA ALA A 147 3.58 13.91 9.40
C ALA A 147 3.27 12.41 9.24
N LEU A 148 2.60 12.05 8.13
CA LEU A 148 2.29 10.66 7.78
C LEU A 148 3.56 9.85 7.54
N LEU A 149 4.47 10.34 6.69
CA LEU A 149 5.73 9.65 6.38
C LEU A 149 6.62 9.48 7.62
N ALA A 150 6.70 10.50 8.47
CA ALA A 150 7.53 10.46 9.67
C ALA A 150 6.84 9.80 10.88
N ASN A 151 5.60 9.33 10.73
CA ASN A 151 4.79 8.72 11.78
C ASN A 151 4.69 9.61 13.03
N MET A 152 4.29 10.87 12.85
CA MET A 152 4.12 11.86 13.92
C MET A 152 2.93 12.79 13.65
N THR A 153 2.62 13.69 14.58
CA THR A 153 1.53 14.65 14.41
C THR A 153 1.94 15.83 13.53
N GLU A 154 0.98 16.45 12.83
CA GLU A 154 1.22 17.70 12.08
C GLU A 154 1.75 18.83 12.98
N GLY A 155 1.35 18.85 14.26
CA GLY A 155 1.87 19.81 15.23
C GLY A 155 3.37 19.67 15.45
N ALA A 156 3.89 18.44 15.49
CA ALA A 156 5.33 18.19 15.58
C ALA A 156 6.08 18.66 14.33
N VAL A 157 5.50 18.48 13.14
CA VAL A 157 6.05 18.99 11.88
C VAL A 157 6.05 20.53 11.86
N ARG A 158 4.96 21.17 12.30
CA ARG A 158 4.89 22.64 12.45
C ARG A 158 5.95 23.18 13.41
N ASN A 159 6.19 22.48 14.53
CA ASN A 159 7.28 22.84 15.45
C ASN A 159 8.66 22.69 14.80
N ALA A 160 8.87 21.68 13.96
CA ALA A 160 10.10 21.52 13.20
C ALA A 160 10.31 22.62 12.15
N LEU A 161 9.23 23.12 11.53
CA LEU A 161 9.24 24.26 10.60
C LEU A 161 9.53 25.60 11.30
N ALA A 162 9.09 25.76 12.55
CA ALA A 162 9.36 26.95 13.37
C ALA A 162 10.74 26.90 14.08
N GLY A 163 11.40 25.74 14.07
CA GLY A 163 12.68 25.51 14.73
C GLY A 163 13.84 26.27 14.07
N LYS A 164 14.95 26.38 14.81
CA LYS A 164 16.22 26.90 14.30
C LYS A 164 17.28 25.80 14.39
N GLY A 165 18.13 25.68 13.37
CA GLY A 165 19.30 24.80 13.37
C GLY A 165 19.26 23.70 12.30
N ALA A 166 20.29 22.87 12.23
CA ALA A 166 20.42 21.88 11.16
C ALA A 166 19.30 20.80 11.13
N ALA A 167 18.62 20.59 12.27
CA ALA A 167 17.55 19.60 12.39
C ALA A 167 16.13 20.15 12.10
N SER A 168 15.97 21.46 11.83
CA SER A 168 14.68 22.06 11.47
C SER A 168 14.32 21.76 10.00
N LEU A 169 13.04 21.94 9.69
CA LEU A 169 12.52 21.97 8.31
C LEU A 169 12.52 23.39 7.79
N THR A 170 12.85 23.57 6.52
CA THR A 170 12.78 24.84 5.82
C THR A 170 11.58 24.83 4.86
N ALA A 171 10.62 25.73 5.09
CA ALA A 171 9.47 25.91 4.21
C ALA A 171 9.88 26.66 2.93
N ILE A 172 9.16 26.41 1.85
CA ILE A 172 9.25 27.20 0.61
C ILE A 172 8.68 28.61 0.89
N PRO A 173 9.47 29.69 0.74
CA PRO A 173 8.99 31.05 1.03
C PRO A 173 7.74 31.41 0.23
N GLY A 174 6.71 31.90 0.92
CA GLY A 174 5.47 32.35 0.28
C GLY A 174 4.48 31.26 -0.11
N SER A 175 4.81 29.97 0.09
CA SER A 175 3.89 28.86 -0.16
C SER A 175 2.64 28.92 0.73
N LYS A 176 1.46 28.77 0.11
CA LYS A 176 0.15 28.69 0.77
C LYS A 176 -0.68 27.59 0.09
N PRO A 177 -0.95 26.43 0.73
CA PRO A 177 -0.52 26.04 2.08
C PRO A 177 1.02 25.92 2.20
N VAL A 178 1.52 25.87 3.45
CA VAL A 178 2.95 25.73 3.72
C VAL A 178 3.46 24.42 3.13
N ALA A 179 4.50 24.53 2.30
CA ALA A 179 5.11 23.43 1.58
C ALA A 179 6.62 23.34 1.84
N VAL A 180 7.18 22.15 1.63
CA VAL A 180 8.60 21.81 1.78
C VAL A 180 9.07 21.15 0.49
N ALA A 181 10.17 21.63 -0.08
CA ALA A 181 10.74 21.07 -1.30
C ALA A 181 11.24 19.63 -1.10
N PHE A 182 11.24 18.84 -2.17
CA PHE A 182 11.64 17.42 -2.17
C PHE A 182 12.94 17.13 -1.43
N ASP A 183 14.05 17.81 -1.78
CA ASP A 183 15.37 17.52 -1.20
C ASP A 183 15.40 17.79 0.32
N GLU A 184 14.70 18.84 0.75
CA GLU A 184 14.59 19.21 2.15
C GLU A 184 13.73 18.21 2.93
N ALA A 185 12.62 17.76 2.35
CA ALA A 185 11.77 16.71 2.90
C ALA A 185 12.56 15.39 3.05
N ARG A 186 13.25 14.94 2.00
CA ARG A 186 14.07 13.72 1.99
C ARG A 186 15.18 13.79 3.03
N ARG A 187 15.93 14.90 3.07
CA ARG A 187 16.97 15.15 4.09
C ARG A 187 16.38 15.04 5.49
N TRP A 188 15.29 15.76 5.77
CA TRP A 188 14.71 15.80 7.10
C TRP A 188 14.14 14.45 7.55
N LEU A 189 13.43 13.74 6.65
CA LEU A 189 12.83 12.43 6.90
C LEU A 189 13.89 11.37 7.21
N SER A 190 15.03 11.38 6.51
CA SER A 190 16.13 10.42 6.73
C SER A 190 16.65 10.40 8.17
N GLY A 191 16.51 11.51 8.92
CA GLY A 191 16.90 11.62 10.32
C GLY A 191 15.80 11.29 11.32
N ARG A 192 14.59 10.89 10.89
CA ARG A 192 13.44 10.66 11.79
C ARG A 192 13.28 9.19 12.12
N ARG A 193 13.19 8.90 13.42
CA ARG A 193 12.95 7.54 13.95
C ARG A 193 11.68 6.88 13.40
N GLY A 194 10.62 7.67 13.16
CA GLY A 194 9.34 7.15 12.68
C GLY A 194 9.28 6.93 11.17
N PHE A 195 10.22 7.51 10.42
CA PHE A 195 10.32 7.31 8.98
C PHE A 195 10.97 5.95 8.67
N ARG A 196 10.36 5.22 7.73
CA ARG A 196 10.88 3.96 7.22
C ARG A 196 11.12 4.12 5.72
N ALA A 197 12.39 4.15 5.33
CA ALA A 197 12.74 4.19 3.91
C ALA A 197 12.47 2.82 3.27
N THR A 198 12.06 2.84 2.01
CA THR A 198 11.98 1.62 1.20
C THR A 198 13.39 1.08 0.97
N PRO A 199 13.65 -0.21 1.25
CA PRO A 199 14.96 -0.81 1.04
C PRO A 199 15.38 -0.67 -0.44
N HIS A 200 16.64 -0.31 -0.68
CA HIS A 200 17.16 -0.21 -2.05
C HIS A 200 17.45 -1.57 -2.69
N ARG A 201 17.50 -2.63 -1.87
CA ARG A 201 17.98 -3.95 -2.26
C ARG A 201 17.16 -5.03 -1.55
N PRO A 202 16.74 -6.11 -2.24
CA PRO A 202 16.00 -7.22 -1.64
C PRO A 202 16.68 -7.81 -0.40
N GLY A 203 18.01 -7.95 -0.40
CA GLY A 203 18.75 -8.54 0.72
C GLY A 203 18.74 -7.69 2.00
N GLN A 204 18.37 -6.40 1.88
CA GLN A 204 18.24 -5.46 2.99
C GLN A 204 16.79 -5.31 3.47
N ASP A 205 15.84 -5.98 2.82
CA ASP A 205 14.43 -5.81 3.09
C ASP A 205 13.97 -6.76 4.22
N PRO A 206 13.67 -6.24 5.43
CA PRO A 206 13.22 -7.06 6.55
C PRO A 206 11.83 -7.66 6.32
N VAL A 207 10.95 -6.99 5.58
CA VAL A 207 9.58 -7.46 5.28
C VAL A 207 9.65 -8.63 4.32
N LEU A 208 10.46 -8.52 3.26
CA LEU A 208 10.72 -9.63 2.35
C LEU A 208 11.35 -10.82 3.07
N ARG A 209 12.33 -10.58 3.96
CA ARG A 209 12.97 -11.65 4.76
C ARG A 209 11.95 -12.38 5.65
N GLU A 210 11.11 -11.63 6.36
CA GLU A 210 10.04 -12.18 7.20
C GLU A 210 9.06 -12.99 6.35
N ARG A 211 8.60 -12.44 5.23
CA ARG A 211 7.68 -13.11 4.30
C ARG A 211 8.27 -14.41 3.76
N LEU A 212 9.51 -14.40 3.29
CA LEU A 212 10.24 -15.60 2.83
C LEU A 212 10.29 -16.66 3.93
N SER A 213 10.61 -16.28 5.17
CA SER A 213 10.68 -17.23 6.28
C SER A 213 9.32 -17.87 6.60
N GLY A 214 8.24 -17.09 6.47
CA GLY A 214 6.87 -17.48 6.77
C GLY A 214 6.16 -18.26 5.66
N LEU A 215 6.75 -18.43 4.48
CA LEU A 215 6.10 -19.12 3.36
C LEU A 215 5.67 -20.54 3.74
N THR A 216 4.48 -20.93 3.28
CA THR A 216 3.95 -22.28 3.50
C THR A 216 3.79 -23.08 2.22
N ASP A 217 3.82 -22.39 1.07
CA ASP A 217 3.54 -22.95 -0.26
C ASP A 217 4.59 -22.49 -1.30
N ALA A 218 4.95 -23.39 -2.21
CA ALA A 218 5.89 -23.14 -3.31
C ALA A 218 5.33 -22.16 -4.35
N VAL A 219 4.00 -22.09 -4.53
CA VAL A 219 3.39 -21.12 -5.46
C VAL A 219 3.62 -19.69 -4.95
N GLU A 220 3.54 -19.46 -3.64
CA GLU A 220 3.81 -18.13 -3.07
C GLU A 220 5.30 -17.75 -3.22
N LEU A 221 6.23 -18.70 -3.02
CA LEU A 221 7.64 -18.47 -3.34
C LEU A 221 7.82 -18.04 -4.80
N GLY A 222 7.16 -18.76 -5.73
CA GLY A 222 7.21 -18.45 -7.15
C GLY A 222 6.70 -17.05 -7.51
N ARG A 223 5.64 -16.58 -6.83
CA ARG A 223 5.13 -15.21 -6.97
C ARG A 223 6.16 -14.17 -6.51
N ILE A 224 6.86 -14.41 -5.39
CA ILE A 224 7.93 -13.51 -4.92
C ILE A 224 9.08 -13.48 -5.92
N VAL A 225 9.54 -14.64 -6.39
CA VAL A 225 10.60 -14.75 -7.41
C VAL A 225 10.23 -13.98 -8.68
N ARG A 226 8.98 -14.10 -9.14
CA ARG A 226 8.46 -13.38 -10.29
C ARG A 226 8.45 -11.86 -10.07
N ALA A 227 7.94 -11.41 -8.92
CA ALA A 227 7.87 -9.99 -8.57
C ALA A 227 9.27 -9.34 -8.47
N LEU A 228 10.23 -10.02 -7.83
CA LEU A 228 11.59 -9.50 -7.74
C LEU A 228 12.28 -9.43 -9.10
N ARG A 229 11.99 -10.36 -10.01
CA ARG A 229 12.54 -10.33 -11.37
C ARG A 229 11.97 -9.19 -12.21
N SER A 230 10.70 -8.82 -12.06
CA SER A 230 10.14 -7.68 -12.80
C SER A 230 10.82 -6.36 -12.41
N GLU A 231 11.21 -6.21 -11.14
CA GLU A 231 11.92 -5.02 -10.64
C GLU A 231 13.41 -4.98 -11.04
N THR A 232 14.05 -6.15 -11.17
CA THR A 232 15.49 -6.27 -11.45
C THR A 232 15.84 -6.37 -12.95
N GLN A 233 14.97 -5.94 -13.87
CA GLN A 233 15.31 -5.82 -15.31
C GLN A 233 16.35 -4.72 -15.61
N SER A 234 17.28 -4.43 -14.69
CA SER A 234 18.47 -3.64 -14.97
C SER A 234 19.50 -4.48 -15.74
N ASP A 235 20.23 -3.84 -16.65
CA ASP A 235 21.21 -4.43 -17.58
C ASP A 235 22.46 -5.07 -16.92
N GLU A 236 22.41 -5.50 -15.65
CA GLU A 236 23.57 -6.11 -15.00
C GLU A 236 23.86 -7.53 -15.57
N PRO A 237 25.11 -7.79 -16.02
CA PRO A 237 25.49 -9.09 -16.59
C PRO A 237 25.68 -10.15 -15.50
N GLY A 238 24.89 -11.22 -15.60
CA GLY A 238 24.88 -12.37 -14.66
C GLY A 238 23.49 -12.97 -14.45
N THR A 239 22.58 -12.69 -15.39
CA THR A 239 21.14 -12.79 -15.25
C THR A 239 20.65 -14.22 -15.41
N LEU A 240 19.44 -14.50 -14.91
CA LEU A 240 18.62 -15.67 -15.28
C LEU A 240 18.41 -15.82 -16.82
N SER A 241 19.03 -14.97 -17.65
CA SER A 241 19.05 -15.06 -19.11
C SER A 241 19.64 -16.37 -19.62
N ASP A 242 20.61 -16.92 -18.89
CA ASP A 242 21.32 -18.14 -19.31
C ASP A 242 20.55 -19.41 -18.92
N TRP A 243 19.49 -19.27 -18.11
CA TRP A 243 18.65 -20.39 -17.71
C TRP A 243 17.66 -20.75 -18.82
N PRO A 244 17.37 -22.04 -19.02
CA PRO A 244 16.27 -22.45 -19.88
C PRO A 244 14.96 -21.79 -19.45
N ALA A 245 14.19 -21.25 -20.39
CA ALA A 245 12.92 -20.58 -20.08
C ALA A 245 11.94 -21.46 -19.27
N ALA A 246 11.95 -22.77 -19.53
CA ALA A 246 11.17 -23.74 -18.78
C ALA A 246 11.58 -23.84 -17.30
N ASP A 247 12.88 -23.76 -17.00
CA ASP A 247 13.38 -23.80 -15.62
C ASP A 247 12.93 -22.55 -14.87
N VAL A 248 13.02 -21.38 -15.50
CA VAL A 248 12.59 -20.12 -14.88
C VAL A 248 11.09 -20.09 -14.63
N GLU A 249 10.29 -20.57 -15.59
CA GLU A 249 8.83 -20.68 -15.40
C GLU A 249 8.46 -21.67 -14.31
N ALA A 250 9.21 -22.78 -14.16
CA ALA A 250 9.01 -23.73 -13.07
C ALA A 250 9.23 -23.07 -11.70
N TRP A 251 10.21 -22.17 -11.57
CA TRP A 251 10.40 -21.38 -10.35
C TRP A 251 9.23 -20.41 -10.11
N PHE A 252 8.76 -19.71 -11.13
CA PHE A 252 7.65 -18.77 -11.01
C PHE A 252 6.31 -19.42 -10.63
N THR A 253 6.10 -20.66 -11.05
CA THR A 253 4.87 -21.41 -10.79
C THR A 253 4.95 -22.26 -9.52
N GLY A 254 6.12 -22.34 -8.87
CA GLY A 254 6.36 -23.22 -7.73
C GLY A 254 6.49 -24.71 -8.11
N GLN A 255 6.67 -25.02 -9.40
CA GLN A 255 6.81 -26.37 -9.96
C GLN A 255 8.26 -26.80 -10.16
N TYR A 256 9.23 -26.04 -9.64
CA TYR A 256 10.66 -26.34 -9.76
C TYR A 256 11.03 -27.69 -9.13
N VAL A 257 11.97 -28.41 -9.74
CA VAL A 257 12.68 -29.52 -9.09
C VAL A 257 13.82 -28.91 -8.29
N PHE A 258 13.88 -29.20 -6.99
CA PHE A 258 14.89 -28.60 -6.14
C PHE A 258 16.29 -29.06 -6.53
N ASP A 259 17.15 -28.09 -6.80
CA ASP A 259 18.58 -28.24 -6.97
C ASP A 259 19.24 -27.13 -6.14
N GLN A 260 20.13 -27.54 -5.23
CA GLN A 260 20.75 -26.62 -4.27
C GLN A 260 21.58 -25.53 -4.96
N GLN A 261 22.30 -25.88 -6.03
CA GLN A 261 23.15 -24.94 -6.74
C GLN A 261 22.30 -23.92 -7.51
N LYS A 262 21.30 -24.39 -8.26
CA LYS A 262 20.34 -23.52 -8.96
C LYS A 262 19.62 -22.57 -8.00
N ALA A 263 19.16 -23.09 -6.85
CA ALA A 263 18.51 -22.26 -5.84
C ALA A 263 19.44 -21.18 -5.29
N ALA A 264 20.72 -21.50 -5.06
CA ALA A 264 21.71 -20.53 -4.60
C ALA A 264 22.06 -19.48 -5.66
N GLU A 265 22.17 -19.89 -6.92
CA GLU A 265 22.37 -18.99 -8.06
C GLU A 265 21.18 -18.02 -8.22
N LEU A 266 19.94 -18.53 -8.15
CA LEU A 266 18.73 -17.72 -8.19
C LEU A 266 18.66 -16.73 -7.02
N ALA A 267 18.95 -17.18 -5.79
CA ALA A 267 18.99 -16.30 -4.62
C ALA A 267 20.00 -15.17 -4.81
N LYS A 268 21.21 -15.50 -5.30
CA LYS A 268 22.25 -14.52 -5.58
C LYS A 268 21.82 -13.52 -6.67
N ALA A 269 21.19 -14.00 -7.75
CA ALA A 269 20.71 -13.16 -8.84
C ALA A 269 19.62 -12.18 -8.42
N LEU A 270 18.77 -12.58 -7.45
CA LEU A 270 17.73 -11.73 -6.87
C LEU A 270 18.19 -10.96 -5.62
N ASP A 271 19.49 -10.98 -5.30
CA ASP A 271 20.09 -10.35 -4.12
C ASP A 271 19.43 -10.76 -2.78
N LEU A 272 19.05 -12.03 -2.65
CA LEU A 272 18.41 -12.58 -1.46
C LEU A 272 19.43 -13.18 -0.49
N ASP A 273 19.01 -13.35 0.78
CA ASP A 273 19.76 -14.15 1.76
C ASP A 273 19.80 -15.62 1.30
N ILE A 274 20.97 -16.05 0.79
CA ILE A 274 21.15 -17.36 0.15
C ILE A 274 20.76 -18.51 1.09
N PRO A 275 21.25 -18.60 2.35
CA PRO A 275 20.86 -19.69 3.25
C PRO A 275 19.35 -19.74 3.49
N LEU A 276 18.70 -18.60 3.73
CA LEU A 276 17.26 -18.54 3.95
C LEU A 276 16.49 -19.00 2.71
N PHE A 277 16.81 -18.47 1.53
CA PHE A 277 16.10 -18.80 0.30
C PHE A 277 16.27 -20.26 -0.08
N VAL A 278 17.50 -20.78 -0.08
CA VAL A 278 17.79 -22.19 -0.43
C VAL A 278 17.11 -23.14 0.55
N GLY A 279 17.21 -22.87 1.85
CA GLY A 279 16.56 -23.68 2.88
C GLY A 279 15.03 -23.70 2.72
N LYS A 280 14.44 -22.53 2.42
CA LYS A 280 13.00 -22.42 2.20
C LYS A 280 12.54 -23.12 0.92
N ALA A 281 13.28 -22.97 -0.18
CA ALA A 281 12.97 -23.63 -1.43
C ALA A 281 12.98 -25.16 -1.29
N LEU A 282 13.95 -25.72 -0.53
CA LEU A 282 14.01 -27.14 -0.19
C LEU A 282 12.78 -27.55 0.63
N GLU A 283 12.50 -26.86 1.74
CA GLU A 283 11.35 -27.13 2.61
C GLU A 283 10.05 -27.23 1.82
N LEU A 284 9.78 -26.23 0.96
CA LEU A 284 8.57 -26.16 0.16
C LEU A 284 8.50 -27.25 -0.91
N SER A 285 9.62 -27.59 -1.56
CA SER A 285 9.66 -28.70 -2.53
C SER A 285 9.34 -30.05 -1.87
N LEU A 286 9.91 -30.32 -0.70
CA LEU A 286 9.65 -31.55 0.05
C LEU A 286 8.22 -31.66 0.56
N ARG A 287 7.53 -30.54 0.79
CA ARG A 287 6.11 -30.52 1.17
C ARG A 287 5.20 -30.80 -0.02
N ARG A 288 5.51 -30.20 -1.18
CA ARG A 288 4.75 -30.38 -2.42
C ARG A 288 4.78 -31.83 -2.92
N ASP A 289 5.94 -32.49 -2.77
CA ASP A 289 6.18 -33.83 -3.32
C ASP A 289 5.71 -34.97 -2.39
N ARG A 290 5.04 -34.65 -1.27
CA ARG A 290 4.39 -35.63 -0.37
C ARG A 290 2.95 -35.89 -0.77
#